data_AF-A0AAU2EP08-F1
#
_entry.id   AF-A0AAU2EP08-F1
#
_cell.length_a   1.000
_cell.length_b   1.000
_cell.length_c   1.000
_cell.angle_alpha   90.00
_cell.angle_beta   90.00
_cell.angle_gamma   90.00
#
_symmetry.space_group_name_H-M   'P 1'
#
loop_
_entity.id
_entity.type
_entity.pdbx_description
1 polymer ?
#
loop_
_entity_poly.entity_id
_entity_poly.type
_entity_poly.pdbx_seq_one_letter_code
_entity_poly.pdbx_strand_id
1 'polypeptide(L)'
;MTETAETTATATATTEQELTDKVVASFDGAKDERFREVMQALVRHAHAFVRETRLTEEEWNTAVEFLTAVGHITTDTRQEFVLLSDVLGISMLTVAVNEPDPDEGDEGTESTVLGPFFVQDSPGIELGGDIARGATGEPSWVSGVVTDTDGAPVAGARVEVWEADEDGMYDVQYDSGELAGRAHLFTDAEGRYRFWGLTPTPYPIPDDGPVGRLLDHAGRSPMRAPHLHFMVTAPGFRRLVTHIFVAGDPGLDTDSVFGVKESLAYRFDRHEAGSAAPDGRRPTGTWTSATFDIVLRREGGGPVTPPATHPSALDDCAEAAV
;
A
#
# COMPACT_ATOMS: atom_id res chain seq x y z
N MET A 1 -26.64 -48.70 -0.06
CA MET A 1 -26.00 -47.62 -0.84
C MET A 1 -25.37 -46.54 0.03
N THR A 2 -25.81 -46.35 1.27
CA THR A 2 -25.23 -45.40 2.25
C THR A 2 -23.86 -45.81 2.79
N GLU A 3 -23.68 -47.07 3.19
CA GLU A 3 -22.43 -47.57 3.81
C GLU A 3 -21.21 -47.56 2.84
N THR A 4 -21.44 -47.84 1.56
CA THR A 4 -20.40 -47.83 0.53
C THR A 4 -19.96 -46.41 0.15
N ALA A 5 -20.88 -45.45 0.16
CA ALA A 5 -20.58 -44.04 -0.08
C ALA A 5 -19.80 -43.42 1.09
N GLU A 6 -20.17 -43.77 2.32
CA GLU A 6 -19.51 -43.32 3.55
C GLU A 6 -18.09 -43.90 3.68
N THR A 7 -17.90 -45.18 3.34
CA THR A 7 -16.58 -45.82 3.32
C THR A 7 -15.65 -45.20 2.26
N THR A 8 -16.18 -44.88 1.08
CA THR A 8 -15.40 -44.26 -0.01
C THR A 8 -15.01 -42.82 0.31
N ALA A 9 -15.93 -42.03 0.88
CA ALA A 9 -15.65 -40.66 1.31
C ALA A 9 -14.56 -40.61 2.39
N THR A 10 -14.58 -41.57 3.33
CA THR A 10 -13.60 -41.66 4.41
C THR A 10 -12.20 -42.06 3.90
N ALA A 11 -12.12 -42.98 2.94
CA ALA A 11 -10.85 -43.40 2.32
C ALA A 11 -10.20 -42.27 1.50
N THR A 12 -10.99 -41.51 0.74
CA THR A 12 -10.51 -40.34 -0.03
C THR A 12 -10.00 -39.24 0.88
N ALA A 13 -10.76 -38.88 1.93
CA ALA A 13 -10.35 -37.87 2.91
C ALA A 13 -9.04 -38.25 3.62
N THR A 14 -8.83 -39.55 3.88
CA THR A 14 -7.58 -40.07 4.48
C THR A 14 -6.38 -39.87 3.53
N THR A 15 -6.55 -40.17 2.24
CA THR A 15 -5.47 -40.02 1.24
C THR A 15 -5.08 -38.54 1.02
N GLU A 16 -6.06 -37.64 1.01
CA GLU A 16 -5.83 -36.19 0.85
C GLU A 16 -5.11 -35.58 2.07
N GLN A 17 -5.45 -36.03 3.29
CA GLN A 17 -4.76 -35.59 4.50
C GLN A 17 -3.31 -36.11 4.52
N GLU A 18 -3.08 -37.37 4.15
CA GLU A 18 -1.72 -37.94 4.08
C GLU A 18 -0.80 -37.16 3.12
N LEU A 19 -1.32 -36.70 1.99
CA LEU A 19 -0.54 -35.83 1.08
C LEU A 19 -0.17 -34.51 1.76
N THR A 20 -1.13 -33.87 2.44
CA THR A 20 -0.89 -32.61 3.15
C THR A 20 0.19 -32.79 4.22
N ASP A 21 0.11 -33.84 5.03
CA ASP A 21 1.09 -34.12 6.08
C ASP A 21 2.49 -34.35 5.50
N LYS A 22 2.60 -35.07 4.37
CA LYS A 22 3.87 -35.30 3.66
C LYS A 22 4.50 -33.99 3.15
N VAL A 23 3.71 -33.09 2.56
CA VAL A 23 4.23 -31.81 2.05
C VAL A 23 4.64 -30.89 3.20
N VAL A 24 3.86 -30.82 4.28
CA VAL A 24 4.23 -30.06 5.48
C VAL A 24 5.55 -30.56 6.07
N ALA A 25 5.70 -31.88 6.24
CA ALA A 25 6.92 -32.49 6.79
C ALA A 25 8.15 -32.28 5.88
N SER A 26 7.96 -32.04 4.58
CA SER A 26 9.08 -31.76 3.66
C SER A 26 9.87 -30.49 4.02
N PHE A 27 9.28 -29.58 4.81
CA PHE A 27 9.93 -28.37 5.31
C PHE A 27 10.63 -28.54 6.67
N ASP A 28 10.57 -29.72 7.31
CA ASP A 28 11.14 -29.94 8.66
C ASP A 28 12.64 -29.65 8.75
N GLY A 29 13.38 -29.85 7.65
CA GLY A 29 14.81 -29.63 7.53
C GLY A 29 15.24 -28.20 7.18
N ALA A 30 14.32 -27.24 7.16
CA ALA A 30 14.67 -25.85 6.86
C ALA A 30 15.64 -25.26 7.92
N LYS A 31 16.65 -24.52 7.44
CA LYS A 31 17.70 -23.94 8.31
C LYS A 31 17.19 -22.78 9.17
N ASP A 32 16.19 -22.06 8.67
CA ASP A 32 15.56 -20.94 9.36
C ASP A 32 14.21 -21.36 9.94
N GLU A 33 14.03 -21.14 11.24
CA GLU A 33 12.83 -21.59 11.96
C GLU A 33 11.59 -20.82 11.53
N ARG A 34 11.73 -19.51 11.27
CA ARG A 34 10.60 -18.68 10.83
C ARG A 34 10.14 -19.07 9.42
N PHE A 35 11.07 -19.30 8.51
CA PHE A 35 10.79 -19.80 7.17
C PHE A 35 10.04 -21.14 7.22
N ARG A 36 10.49 -22.08 8.08
CA ARG A 36 9.79 -23.35 8.29
C ARG A 36 8.34 -23.12 8.71
N GLU A 37 8.13 -22.29 9.74
CA GLU A 37 6.81 -21.98 10.27
C GLU A 37 5.88 -21.42 9.18
N VAL A 38 6.35 -20.42 8.45
CA VAL A 38 5.59 -19.74 7.38
C VAL A 38 5.24 -20.70 6.25
N MET A 39 6.21 -21.48 5.74
CA MET A 39 5.96 -22.41 4.64
C MET A 39 5.01 -23.54 5.04
N GLN A 40 5.17 -24.08 6.24
CA GLN A 40 4.25 -25.10 6.74
C GLN A 40 2.83 -24.56 6.91
N ALA A 41 2.65 -23.33 7.41
CA ALA A 41 1.34 -22.70 7.51
C ALA A 41 0.72 -22.48 6.11
N LEU A 42 1.49 -21.91 5.18
CA LEU A 42 1.05 -21.69 3.79
C LEU A 42 0.53 -22.98 3.14
N VAL A 43 1.29 -24.07 3.23
CA VAL A 43 0.89 -25.38 2.67
C VAL A 43 -0.43 -25.85 3.27
N ARG A 44 -0.57 -25.78 4.61
CA ARG A 44 -1.80 -26.20 5.29
C ARG A 44 -3.02 -25.42 4.78
N HIS A 45 -2.91 -24.10 4.66
CA HIS A 45 -4.00 -23.25 4.19
C HIS A 45 -4.31 -23.43 2.70
N ALA A 46 -3.28 -23.56 1.84
CA ALA A 46 -3.47 -23.81 0.42
C ALA A 46 -4.14 -25.17 0.15
N HIS A 47 -3.70 -26.24 0.84
CA HIS A 47 -4.32 -27.56 0.73
C HIS A 47 -5.75 -27.57 1.33
N ALA A 48 -6.00 -26.81 2.40
CA ALA A 48 -7.35 -26.65 2.93
C ALA A 48 -8.28 -26.01 1.90
N PHE A 49 -7.86 -24.93 1.23
CA PHE A 49 -8.62 -24.28 0.16
C PHE A 49 -8.96 -25.25 -0.98
N VAL A 50 -7.97 -26.01 -1.49
CA VAL A 50 -8.18 -26.99 -2.57
C VAL A 50 -9.21 -28.05 -2.17
N ARG A 51 -9.15 -28.56 -0.93
CA ARG A 51 -10.09 -29.57 -0.44
C ARG A 51 -11.48 -29.02 -0.16
N GLU A 52 -11.57 -27.78 0.34
CA GLU A 52 -12.82 -27.10 0.63
C GLU A 52 -13.60 -26.84 -0.65
N THR A 53 -12.94 -26.32 -1.68
CA THR A 53 -13.60 -25.96 -2.95
C THR A 53 -13.75 -27.16 -3.91
N ARG A 54 -13.03 -28.26 -3.65
CA ARG A 54 -12.89 -29.39 -4.58
C ARG A 54 -12.37 -28.92 -5.95
N LEU A 55 -11.37 -28.05 -5.92
CA LEU A 55 -10.79 -27.41 -7.11
C LEU A 55 -10.53 -28.42 -8.22
N THR A 56 -11.12 -28.18 -9.38
CA THR A 56 -10.97 -29.04 -10.56
C THR A 56 -9.64 -28.79 -11.25
N GLU A 57 -9.22 -29.72 -12.11
CA GLU A 57 -7.99 -29.54 -12.92
C GLU A 57 -8.11 -28.35 -13.89
N GLU A 58 -9.31 -28.08 -14.40
CA GLU A 58 -9.59 -26.92 -15.25
C GLU A 58 -9.42 -25.60 -14.48
N GLU A 59 -10.06 -25.49 -13.30
CA GLU A 59 -9.90 -24.32 -12.43
C GLU A 59 -8.45 -24.14 -11.94
N TRP A 60 -7.74 -25.24 -11.69
CA TRP A 60 -6.32 -25.20 -11.34
C TRP A 60 -5.47 -24.64 -12.49
N ASN A 61 -5.70 -25.09 -13.73
CA ASN A 61 -5.02 -24.53 -14.91
C ASN A 61 -5.33 -23.04 -15.07
N THR A 62 -6.59 -22.62 -14.89
CA THR A 62 -6.97 -21.20 -14.90
C THR A 62 -6.22 -20.40 -13.83
N ALA A 63 -6.08 -20.91 -12.61
CA ALA A 63 -5.32 -20.26 -11.55
C ALA A 63 -3.82 -20.12 -11.88
N VAL A 64 -3.22 -21.16 -12.48
CA VAL A 64 -1.83 -21.11 -12.95
C VAL A 64 -1.63 -20.10 -14.08
N GLU A 65 -2.53 -20.06 -15.06
CA GLU A 65 -2.52 -19.08 -16.15
C GLU A 65 -2.67 -17.65 -15.62
N PHE A 66 -3.58 -17.45 -14.65
CA PHE A 66 -3.77 -16.16 -13.98
C PHE A 66 -2.48 -15.68 -13.30
N LEU A 67 -1.88 -16.50 -12.44
CA LEU A 67 -0.63 -16.14 -11.73
C LEU A 67 0.55 -15.92 -12.70
N THR A 68 0.60 -16.69 -13.79
CA THR A 68 1.59 -16.50 -14.85
C THR A 68 1.42 -15.14 -15.53
N ALA A 69 0.17 -14.74 -15.84
CA ALA A 69 -0.11 -13.45 -16.44
C ALA A 69 0.19 -12.28 -15.49
N VAL A 70 -0.02 -12.45 -14.17
CA VAL A 70 0.37 -11.47 -13.14
C VAL A 70 1.89 -11.26 -13.16
N GLY A 71 2.66 -12.35 -13.28
CA GLY A 71 4.11 -12.28 -13.44
C GLY A 71 4.55 -11.58 -14.73
N HIS A 72 3.95 -11.89 -15.88
CA HIS A 72 4.35 -11.33 -17.17
C HIS A 72 4.12 -9.82 -17.31
N ILE A 73 3.09 -9.27 -16.66
CA ILE A 73 2.77 -7.84 -16.73
C ILE A 73 3.50 -7.02 -15.66
N THR A 74 4.12 -7.67 -14.68
CA THR A 74 4.91 -7.01 -13.64
C THR A 74 6.22 -6.50 -14.23
N THR A 75 6.54 -5.23 -13.97
CA THR A 75 7.77 -4.53 -14.38
C THR A 75 8.37 -3.79 -13.18
N ASP A 76 9.46 -3.05 -13.38
CA ASP A 76 10.07 -2.22 -12.33
C ASP A 76 9.15 -1.08 -11.86
N THR A 77 8.21 -0.64 -12.69
CA THR A 77 7.26 0.45 -12.39
C THR A 77 5.81 -0.03 -12.20
N ARG A 78 5.52 -1.31 -12.49
CA ARG A 78 4.21 -1.93 -12.29
C ARG A 78 4.34 -3.22 -11.49
N GLN A 79 3.80 -3.26 -10.27
CA GLN A 79 3.80 -4.43 -9.42
C GLN A 79 2.42 -5.10 -9.33
N GLU A 80 2.09 -5.95 -10.31
CA GLU A 80 0.77 -6.60 -10.37
C GLU A 80 0.56 -7.61 -9.21
N PHE A 81 1.64 -8.21 -8.67
CA PHE A 81 1.54 -9.04 -7.46
C PHE A 81 1.17 -8.24 -6.20
N VAL A 82 1.69 -7.01 -6.07
CA VAL A 82 1.27 -6.09 -4.99
C VAL A 82 -0.19 -5.70 -5.20
N LEU A 83 -0.58 -5.37 -6.43
CA LEU A 83 -1.97 -5.03 -6.74
C LEU A 83 -2.94 -6.20 -6.46
N LEU A 84 -2.53 -7.44 -6.76
CA LEU A 84 -3.29 -8.64 -6.41
C LEU A 84 -3.44 -8.78 -4.89
N SER A 85 -2.36 -8.56 -4.14
CA SER A 85 -2.39 -8.54 -2.67
C SER A 85 -3.32 -7.46 -2.12
N ASP A 86 -3.31 -6.27 -2.73
CA ASP A 86 -4.14 -5.13 -2.36
C ASP A 86 -5.63 -5.45 -2.54
N VAL A 87 -6.04 -5.93 -3.72
CA VAL A 87 -7.46 -6.21 -4.00
C VAL A 87 -8.00 -7.43 -3.25
N LEU A 88 -7.13 -8.33 -2.79
CA LEU A 88 -7.50 -9.46 -1.92
C LEU A 88 -7.48 -9.08 -0.43
N GLY A 89 -7.10 -7.84 -0.09
CA GLY A 89 -7.03 -7.35 1.29
C GLY A 89 -5.83 -7.89 2.08
N ILE A 90 -4.93 -8.64 1.45
CA ILE A 90 -3.75 -9.22 2.09
C ILE A 90 -2.79 -8.11 2.54
N SER A 91 -2.62 -7.07 1.72
CA SER A 91 -1.76 -5.93 2.07
C SER A 91 -2.26 -5.21 3.33
N MET A 92 -3.56 -4.89 3.39
CA MET A 92 -4.15 -4.25 4.58
C MET A 92 -4.14 -5.16 5.80
N LEU A 93 -4.42 -6.45 5.65
CA LEU A 93 -4.31 -7.39 6.76
C LEU A 93 -2.87 -7.48 7.27
N THR A 94 -1.89 -7.47 6.37
CA THR A 94 -0.46 -7.46 6.74
C THR A 94 -0.10 -6.19 7.49
N VAL A 95 -0.61 -5.03 7.07
CA VAL A 95 -0.45 -3.78 7.84
C VAL A 95 -1.05 -3.95 9.24
N ALA A 96 -2.31 -4.39 9.33
CA ALA A 96 -3.04 -4.51 10.59
C ALA A 96 -2.37 -5.45 11.61
N VAL A 97 -1.89 -6.63 11.21
CA VAL A 97 -1.23 -7.57 12.13
C VAL A 97 0.15 -7.11 12.61
N ASN A 98 0.73 -6.10 11.94
CA ASN A 98 1.98 -5.47 12.36
C ASN A 98 1.75 -4.12 13.06
N GLU A 99 0.52 -3.61 13.11
CA GLU A 99 0.22 -2.46 13.96
C GLU A 99 0.35 -2.87 15.44
N PRO A 100 0.77 -1.94 16.32
CA PRO A 100 0.79 -2.20 17.76
C PRO A 100 -0.63 -2.52 18.26
N ASP A 101 -0.72 -3.25 19.37
CA ASP A 101 -2.01 -3.56 19.98
C ASP A 101 -2.69 -2.25 20.42
N PRO A 102 -3.92 -1.95 19.95
CA PRO A 102 -4.64 -0.75 20.35
C PRO A 102 -4.89 -0.68 21.87
N ASP A 103 -4.91 -1.81 22.58
CA ASP A 103 -5.07 -1.86 24.04
C ASP A 103 -3.78 -1.46 24.79
N GLU A 104 -2.63 -1.35 24.11
CA GLU A 104 -1.37 -0.84 24.68
C GLU A 104 -1.33 0.70 24.76
N GLY A 105 -2.39 1.40 24.33
CA GLY A 105 -2.52 2.85 24.43
C GLY A 105 -1.65 3.63 23.43
N ASP A 106 -1.32 3.01 22.30
CA ASP A 106 -0.45 3.61 21.28
C ASP A 106 -1.23 4.50 20.29
N GLU A 107 -1.28 5.81 20.60
CA GLU A 107 -2.00 6.85 19.85
C GLU A 107 -1.29 7.33 18.57
N GLY A 108 -0.33 6.57 18.01
CA GLY A 108 0.29 6.91 16.73
C GLY A 108 -0.71 6.99 15.55
N THR A 109 -0.37 7.79 14.54
CA THR A 109 -1.16 7.86 13.30
C THR A 109 -1.26 6.46 12.66
N GLU A 110 -2.47 6.09 12.25
CA GLU A 110 -2.71 4.76 11.68
C GLU A 110 -1.99 4.57 10.34
N SER A 111 -1.38 3.40 10.15
CA SER A 111 -0.84 3.00 8.85
C SER A 111 -1.93 2.47 7.91
N THR A 112 -1.66 2.52 6.61
CA THR A 112 -2.43 1.86 5.53
C THR A 112 -1.46 1.38 4.45
N VAL A 113 -1.96 0.74 3.37
CA VAL A 113 -1.11 0.13 2.33
C VAL A 113 -0.14 1.13 1.70
N LEU A 114 1.02 0.68 1.23
CA LEU A 114 1.93 1.53 0.43
C LEU A 114 1.36 1.83 -0.96
N GLY A 115 0.63 0.88 -1.54
CA GLY A 115 0.25 0.88 -2.94
C GLY A 115 1.44 0.64 -3.88
N PRO A 116 1.19 0.48 -5.19
CA PRO A 116 2.22 0.06 -6.15
C PRO A 116 3.03 1.23 -6.75
N PHE A 117 2.76 2.48 -6.40
CA PHE A 117 3.29 3.67 -7.11
C PHE A 117 4.35 4.47 -6.35
N PHE A 118 4.83 3.95 -5.22
CA PHE A 118 5.96 4.54 -4.53
C PHE A 118 7.25 4.35 -5.34
N VAL A 119 8.05 5.41 -5.44
CA VAL A 119 9.36 5.41 -6.10
C VAL A 119 10.37 6.03 -5.15
N GLN A 120 11.53 5.40 -5.05
CA GLN A 120 12.64 5.91 -4.24
C GLN A 120 13.24 7.18 -4.88
N ASP A 121 13.99 7.96 -4.09
CA ASP A 121 14.69 9.15 -4.57
C ASP A 121 13.80 10.21 -5.25
N SER A 122 12.61 10.43 -4.67
CA SER A 122 11.72 11.52 -5.07
C SER A 122 12.46 12.89 -5.04
N PRO A 123 12.05 13.88 -5.83
CA PRO A 123 12.65 15.21 -5.79
C PRO A 123 12.51 15.88 -4.42
N GLY A 124 13.58 16.51 -3.92
CA GLY A 124 13.51 17.29 -2.67
C GLY A 124 12.88 18.66 -2.89
N ILE A 125 11.99 19.09 -1.99
CA ILE A 125 11.42 20.43 -1.95
C ILE A 125 11.62 21.09 -0.57
N GLU A 126 11.68 22.41 -0.57
CA GLU A 126 11.68 23.21 0.66
C GLU A 126 10.25 23.30 1.26
N LEU A 127 10.15 23.72 2.52
CA LEU A 127 8.86 23.97 3.17
C LEU A 127 8.05 25.05 2.43
N GLY A 128 6.87 24.69 1.93
CA GLY A 128 6.01 25.52 1.08
C GLY A 128 6.33 25.42 -0.40
N GLY A 129 7.20 24.47 -0.78
CA GLY A 129 7.44 24.05 -2.16
C GLY A 129 6.21 23.41 -2.80
N ASP A 130 6.38 22.89 -4.01
CA ASP A 130 5.28 22.39 -4.84
C ASP A 130 5.63 21.03 -5.43
N ILE A 131 4.82 20.01 -5.12
CA ILE A 131 5.03 18.61 -5.54
C ILE A 131 4.38 18.30 -6.89
N ALA A 132 3.46 19.15 -7.38
CA ALA A 132 2.74 18.88 -8.62
C ALA A 132 3.70 18.83 -9.81
N ARG A 133 4.68 19.75 -9.87
CA ARG A 133 5.79 19.78 -10.86
C ARG A 133 5.38 19.55 -12.32
N GLY A 134 4.17 19.95 -12.70
CA GLY A 134 3.63 19.78 -14.06
C GLY A 134 2.41 18.87 -14.14
N ALA A 135 2.14 18.05 -13.12
CA ALA A 135 0.87 17.34 -12.97
C ALA A 135 -0.29 18.34 -12.92
N THR A 136 -1.39 18.00 -13.59
CA THR A 136 -2.56 18.85 -13.71
C THR A 136 -3.58 18.52 -12.62
N GLY A 137 -4.28 19.54 -12.11
CA GLY A 137 -5.33 19.39 -11.11
C GLY A 137 -5.60 20.67 -10.32
N GLU A 138 -6.64 20.64 -9.47
CA GLU A 138 -6.97 21.75 -8.57
C GLU A 138 -5.89 21.87 -7.49
N PRO A 139 -5.18 23.01 -7.35
CA PRO A 139 -4.10 23.14 -6.36
C PRO A 139 -4.59 22.89 -4.93
N SER A 140 -3.79 22.20 -4.12
CA SER A 140 -4.06 21.99 -2.71
C SER A 140 -2.89 22.41 -1.84
N TRP A 141 -3.18 23.16 -0.78
CA TRP A 141 -2.21 23.46 0.27
C TRP A 141 -2.32 22.45 1.40
N VAL A 142 -1.26 21.68 1.63
CA VAL A 142 -1.22 20.67 2.69
C VAL A 142 -0.19 21.08 3.73
N SER A 143 -0.55 20.98 5.00
CA SER A 143 0.35 21.31 6.12
C SER A 143 0.07 20.48 7.36
N GLY A 144 1.01 20.45 8.29
CA GLY A 144 0.83 19.76 9.56
C GLY A 144 2.08 19.78 10.43
N VAL A 145 2.01 19.07 11.54
CA VAL A 145 3.12 18.87 12.48
C VAL A 145 3.38 17.38 12.67
N VAL A 146 4.65 16.97 12.61
CA VAL A 146 5.08 15.64 13.03
C VAL A 146 5.50 15.71 14.50
N THR A 147 4.88 14.87 15.32
CA THR A 147 5.15 14.73 16.76
C THR A 147 5.43 13.27 17.11
N ASP A 148 5.99 13.01 18.29
CA ASP A 148 6.01 11.68 18.87
C ASP A 148 4.76 11.42 19.73
N THR A 149 4.62 10.19 20.23
CA THR A 149 3.52 9.79 21.13
C THR A 149 3.50 10.53 22.47
N ASP A 150 4.59 11.22 22.84
CA ASP A 150 4.65 12.09 24.03
C ASP A 150 4.20 13.55 23.68
N GLY A 151 3.86 13.82 22.42
CA GLY A 151 3.49 15.13 21.89
C GLY A 151 4.68 16.06 21.58
N ALA A 152 5.91 15.57 21.64
CA ALA A 152 7.10 16.36 21.32
C ALA A 152 7.29 16.46 19.80
N PRO A 153 7.63 17.65 19.25
CA PRO A 153 7.85 17.80 17.82
C PRO A 153 9.06 17.00 17.34
N VAL A 154 8.92 16.34 16.19
CA VAL A 154 9.99 15.55 15.55
C VAL A 154 10.62 16.39 14.45
N ALA A 155 11.74 17.04 14.77
CA ALA A 155 12.50 17.85 13.81
C ALA A 155 13.31 16.99 12.83
N GLY A 156 13.41 17.42 11.58
CA GLY A 156 14.17 16.71 10.55
C GLY A 156 13.59 15.36 10.13
N ALA A 157 12.32 15.09 10.44
CA ALA A 157 11.61 13.93 9.90
C ALA A 157 11.49 14.09 8.38
N ARG A 158 11.81 13.05 7.63
CA ARG A 158 11.62 12.99 6.19
C ARG A 158 10.16 12.62 5.91
N VAL A 159 9.46 13.50 5.22
CA VAL A 159 8.08 13.31 4.76
C VAL A 159 8.15 13.09 3.25
N GLU A 160 7.80 11.90 2.80
CA GLU A 160 7.63 11.54 1.39
C GLU A 160 6.14 11.62 1.06
N VAL A 161 5.81 12.23 -0.08
CA VAL A 161 4.42 12.43 -0.53
C VAL A 161 4.31 12.14 -2.01
N TRP A 162 3.23 11.46 -2.40
CA TRP A 162 2.90 11.20 -3.80
C TRP A 162 1.38 11.10 -4.02
N GLU A 163 0.93 11.51 -5.19
CA GLU A 163 -0.48 11.57 -5.59
C GLU A 163 -0.66 11.34 -7.10
N ALA A 164 -1.89 11.00 -7.48
CA ALA A 164 -2.31 10.99 -8.87
C ALA A 164 -2.66 12.41 -9.34
N ASP A 165 -2.57 12.64 -10.64
CA ASP A 165 -3.06 13.86 -11.29
C ASP A 165 -4.59 13.83 -11.53
N GLU A 166 -5.12 14.85 -12.20
CA GLU A 166 -6.56 14.96 -12.49
C GLU A 166 -7.11 13.86 -13.42
N ASP A 167 -6.24 13.23 -14.21
CA ASP A 167 -6.58 12.07 -15.05
C ASP A 167 -6.55 10.75 -14.25
N GLY A 168 -6.17 10.82 -12.97
CA GLY A 168 -6.13 9.67 -12.06
C GLY A 168 -4.87 8.83 -12.24
N MET A 169 -3.80 9.41 -12.79
CA MET A 169 -2.56 8.71 -13.10
C MET A 169 -1.41 9.22 -12.23
N TYR A 170 -0.58 8.30 -11.74
CA TYR A 170 0.73 8.64 -11.20
C TYR A 170 1.73 8.86 -12.34
N ASP A 171 2.71 9.71 -12.10
CA ASP A 171 3.79 10.02 -13.05
C ASP A 171 4.44 8.78 -13.68
N VAL A 172 4.70 7.72 -12.90
CA VAL A 172 5.29 6.44 -13.34
C VAL A 172 4.45 5.65 -14.34
N GLN A 173 3.18 6.01 -14.50
CA GLN A 173 2.28 5.39 -15.47
C GLN A 173 2.39 6.07 -16.84
N TYR A 174 3.06 7.22 -16.95
CA TYR A 174 3.35 7.89 -18.22
C TYR A 174 4.71 7.46 -18.78
N ASP A 175 4.79 7.36 -20.10
CA ASP A 175 6.03 7.02 -20.83
C ASP A 175 7.08 8.16 -20.84
N SER A 176 6.77 9.32 -20.24
CA SER A 176 7.65 10.50 -20.26
C SER A 176 8.91 10.33 -19.39
N GLY A 177 8.81 9.55 -18.31
CA GLY A 177 9.86 9.42 -17.29
C GLY A 177 10.06 10.68 -16.44
N GLU A 178 9.19 11.69 -16.58
CA GLU A 178 9.22 12.90 -15.77
C GLU A 178 8.56 12.65 -14.40
N LEU A 179 9.19 13.11 -13.31
CA LEU A 179 8.62 12.96 -11.98
C LEU A 179 7.72 14.15 -11.63
N ALA A 180 6.45 13.85 -11.34
CA ALA A 180 5.38 14.81 -11.06
C ALA A 180 4.41 14.25 -10.00
N GLY A 181 3.72 15.13 -9.28
CA GLY A 181 2.84 14.71 -8.17
C GLY A 181 3.57 13.96 -7.06
N ARG A 182 4.89 14.15 -6.90
CA ARG A 182 5.70 13.50 -5.84
C ARG A 182 6.87 14.36 -5.39
N ALA A 183 7.21 14.27 -4.12
CA ALA A 183 8.41 14.89 -3.55
C ALA A 183 8.72 14.34 -2.15
N HIS A 184 9.87 14.76 -1.61
CA HIS A 184 10.13 14.73 -0.19
C HIS A 184 10.50 16.09 0.36
N LEU A 185 10.25 16.26 1.66
CA LEU A 185 10.67 17.41 2.44
C LEU A 185 11.06 16.99 3.86
N PHE A 186 11.72 17.89 4.59
CA PHE A 186 12.09 17.68 5.98
C PHE A 186 11.34 18.65 6.89
N THR A 187 10.89 18.15 8.04
CA THR A 187 10.22 18.99 9.05
C THR A 187 11.17 20.02 9.65
N ASP A 188 10.63 21.19 10.03
CA ASP A 188 11.39 22.21 10.75
C ASP A 188 11.69 21.84 12.21
N ALA A 189 12.34 22.74 12.94
CA ALA A 189 12.71 22.54 14.35
C ALA A 189 11.51 22.31 15.28
N GLU A 190 10.31 22.69 14.85
CA GLU A 190 9.05 22.50 15.56
C GLU A 190 8.20 21.40 14.93
N GLY A 191 8.80 20.54 14.09
CA GLY A 191 8.13 19.39 13.48
C GLY A 191 7.20 19.75 12.33
N ARG A 192 7.14 21.01 11.89
CA ARG A 192 6.17 21.43 10.86
C ARG A 192 6.60 21.02 9.46
N TYR A 193 5.63 20.63 8.66
CA TYR A 193 5.76 20.48 7.22
C TYR A 193 4.63 21.22 6.49
N ARG A 194 4.89 21.62 5.24
CA ARG A 194 3.89 22.25 4.37
C ARG A 194 4.34 22.22 2.92
N PHE A 195 3.40 22.06 2.00
CA PHE A 195 3.67 22.05 0.56
C PHE A 195 2.37 22.33 -0.23
N TRP A 196 2.55 22.69 -1.50
CA TRP A 196 1.53 22.65 -2.52
C TRP A 196 1.56 21.29 -3.21
N GLY A 197 0.38 20.76 -3.50
CA GLY A 197 0.14 19.61 -4.36
C GLY A 197 -1.18 19.79 -5.09
N LEU A 198 -1.87 18.70 -5.34
CA LEU A 198 -3.17 18.67 -5.99
C LEU A 198 -4.26 18.26 -4.98
N THR A 199 -5.49 18.58 -5.31
CA THR A 199 -6.66 18.09 -4.58
C THR A 199 -6.92 16.67 -5.06
N PRO A 200 -6.88 15.65 -4.19
CA PRO A 200 -7.03 14.28 -4.62
C PRO A 200 -8.38 14.03 -5.29
N THR A 201 -8.36 13.29 -6.39
CA THR A 201 -9.56 12.82 -7.11
C THR A 201 -9.66 11.28 -7.05
N PRO A 202 -10.87 10.70 -7.15
CA PRO A 202 -10.99 9.26 -7.28
C PRO A 202 -10.35 8.78 -8.58
N TYR A 203 -9.64 7.66 -8.54
CA TYR A 203 -9.03 7.06 -9.72
C TYR A 203 -9.11 5.53 -9.70
N PRO A 204 -9.15 4.85 -10.86
CA PRO A 204 -9.10 3.39 -10.91
C PRO A 204 -7.67 2.90 -10.67
N ILE A 205 -7.50 1.82 -9.91
CA ILE A 205 -6.24 1.06 -10.00
C ILE A 205 -6.06 0.53 -11.44
N PRO A 206 -4.82 0.18 -11.87
CA PRO A 206 -4.60 -0.43 -13.18
C PRO A 206 -5.51 -1.66 -13.37
N ASP A 207 -6.40 -1.60 -14.36
CA ASP A 207 -7.44 -2.61 -14.60
C ASP A 207 -7.33 -3.27 -15.99
N ASP A 208 -6.29 -2.94 -16.75
CA ASP A 208 -5.92 -3.57 -18.02
C ASP A 208 -5.27 -4.96 -17.86
N GLY A 209 -4.92 -5.33 -16.62
CA GLY A 209 -4.21 -6.54 -16.25
C GLY A 209 -5.09 -7.71 -15.78
N PRO A 210 -4.46 -8.82 -15.34
CA PRO A 210 -5.16 -9.91 -14.68
C PRO A 210 -5.98 -9.45 -13.47
N VAL A 211 -5.47 -8.50 -12.67
CA VAL A 211 -6.21 -8.02 -11.49
C VAL A 211 -7.49 -7.30 -11.88
N GLY A 212 -7.46 -6.47 -12.93
CA GLY A 212 -8.67 -5.84 -13.46
C GLY A 212 -9.70 -6.87 -13.93
N ARG A 213 -9.26 -7.92 -14.65
CA ARG A 213 -10.15 -9.04 -15.02
C ARG A 213 -10.73 -9.74 -13.79
N LEU A 214 -9.93 -9.98 -12.75
CA LEU A 214 -10.41 -10.58 -11.50
C LEU A 214 -11.53 -9.72 -10.87
N LEU A 215 -11.35 -8.40 -10.82
CA LEU A 215 -12.35 -7.48 -10.28
C LEU A 215 -13.63 -7.49 -11.13
N ASP A 216 -13.51 -7.42 -12.45
CA ASP A 216 -14.64 -7.49 -13.38
C ASP A 216 -15.47 -8.77 -13.17
N HIS A 217 -14.80 -9.94 -13.09
CA HIS A 217 -15.48 -11.21 -12.83
C HIS A 217 -16.14 -11.27 -11.45
N ALA A 218 -15.60 -10.55 -10.46
CA ALA A 218 -16.16 -10.43 -9.13
C ALA A 218 -17.27 -9.35 -9.02
N GLY A 219 -17.56 -8.60 -10.10
CA GLY A 219 -18.47 -7.46 -10.07
C GLY A 219 -17.98 -6.32 -9.18
N ARG A 220 -16.66 -6.17 -9.04
CA ARG A 220 -16.02 -5.15 -8.20
C ARG A 220 -15.47 -4.01 -9.05
N SER A 221 -15.60 -2.79 -8.52
CA SER A 221 -15.03 -1.59 -9.13
C SER A 221 -13.52 -1.50 -8.86
N PRO A 222 -12.70 -1.03 -9.81
CA PRO A 222 -11.28 -0.72 -9.58
C PRO A 222 -11.05 0.62 -8.86
N MET A 223 -12.11 1.43 -8.68
CA MET A 223 -12.00 2.78 -8.14
C MET A 223 -11.46 2.81 -6.70
N ARG A 224 -10.54 3.74 -6.45
CA ARG A 224 -10.07 4.12 -5.12
C ARG A 224 -10.72 5.41 -4.65
N ALA A 225 -10.91 5.52 -3.34
CA ALA A 225 -11.30 6.78 -2.73
C ALA A 225 -10.22 7.85 -2.99
N PRO A 226 -10.56 9.14 -3.19
CA PRO A 226 -9.56 10.20 -3.37
C PRO A 226 -8.64 10.30 -2.14
N HIS A 227 -7.34 10.22 -2.36
CA HIS A 227 -6.34 10.23 -1.28
C HIS A 227 -4.99 10.78 -1.69
N LEU A 228 -4.21 11.19 -0.69
CA LEU A 228 -2.81 11.61 -0.80
C LEU A 228 -1.95 10.67 0.05
N HIS A 229 -0.87 10.14 -0.54
CA HIS A 229 0.03 9.23 0.17
C HIS A 229 1.09 9.97 1.00
N PHE A 230 1.45 9.36 2.13
CA PHE A 230 2.53 9.78 3.00
C PHE A 230 3.40 8.59 3.41
N MET A 231 4.72 8.77 3.36
CA MET A 231 5.66 7.93 4.10
C MET A 231 6.56 8.82 4.96
N VAL A 232 6.56 8.58 6.27
CA VAL A 232 7.31 9.42 7.22
C VAL A 232 8.35 8.59 7.95
N THR A 233 9.59 9.07 7.96
CA THR A 233 10.73 8.43 8.63
C THR A 233 11.51 9.44 9.45
N ALA A 234 11.97 9.02 10.63
CA ALA A 234 12.86 9.80 11.48
C ALA A 234 13.74 8.84 12.31
N PRO A 235 15.00 9.19 12.63
CA PRO A 235 15.84 8.35 13.47
C PRO A 235 15.21 8.04 14.82
N GLY A 236 15.15 6.75 15.19
CA GLY A 236 14.54 6.28 16.44
C GLY A 236 13.02 6.15 16.40
N PHE A 237 12.39 6.37 15.23
CA PHE A 237 10.96 6.23 15.01
C PHE A 237 10.66 5.13 14.03
N ARG A 238 9.58 4.40 14.30
CA ARG A 238 9.01 3.45 13.36
C ARG A 238 8.55 4.21 12.13
N ARG A 239 8.95 3.72 10.95
CA ARG A 239 8.45 4.22 9.66
C ARG A 239 6.92 4.14 9.62
N LEU A 240 6.27 5.26 9.30
CA LEU A 240 4.84 5.34 9.02
C LEU A 240 4.61 5.34 7.51
N VAL A 241 3.71 4.49 7.03
CA VAL A 241 3.15 4.54 5.68
C VAL A 241 1.66 4.74 5.84
N THR A 242 1.11 5.83 5.33
CA THR A 242 -0.30 6.18 5.51
C THR A 242 -0.83 7.00 4.35
N HIS A 243 -2.15 7.21 4.33
CA HIS A 243 -2.83 8.12 3.41
C HIS A 243 -3.72 9.06 4.21
N ILE A 244 -4.04 10.20 3.63
CA ILE A 244 -5.27 10.93 4.00
C ILE A 244 -6.27 10.82 2.85
N PHE A 245 -7.53 10.62 3.20
CA PHE A 245 -8.65 10.53 2.26
C PHE A 245 -9.50 11.78 2.32
N VAL A 246 -10.21 12.10 1.24
CA VAL A 246 -11.14 13.26 1.22
C VAL A 246 -12.43 12.89 1.96
N ALA A 247 -12.66 13.52 3.11
CA ALA A 247 -13.83 13.28 3.93
C ALA A 247 -15.13 13.64 3.20
N GLY A 248 -16.12 12.74 3.29
CA GLY A 248 -17.43 12.89 2.64
C GLY A 248 -17.48 12.42 1.19
N ASP A 249 -16.37 11.91 0.64
CA ASP A 249 -16.40 11.29 -0.68
C ASP A 249 -17.15 9.94 -0.64
N PRO A 250 -18.08 9.68 -1.58
CA PRO A 250 -18.82 8.41 -1.63
C PRO A 250 -17.92 7.17 -1.81
N GLY A 251 -16.73 7.32 -2.37
CA GLY A 251 -15.77 6.25 -2.59
C GLY A 251 -15.14 5.70 -1.31
N LEU A 252 -15.29 6.38 -0.16
CA LEU A 252 -14.76 5.93 1.14
C LEU A 252 -15.29 4.54 1.54
N ASP A 253 -16.54 4.23 1.20
CA ASP A 253 -17.18 2.94 1.54
C ASP A 253 -16.85 1.81 0.56
N THR A 254 -16.24 2.12 -0.59
CA THR A 254 -16.09 1.19 -1.71
C THR A 254 -14.67 1.15 -2.28
N ASP A 255 -13.66 1.60 -1.53
CA ASP A 255 -12.27 1.59 -1.95
C ASP A 255 -11.81 0.18 -2.37
N SER A 256 -11.31 0.05 -3.59
CA SER A 256 -11.00 -1.25 -4.22
C SER A 256 -9.91 -2.05 -3.50
N VAL A 257 -9.12 -1.40 -2.64
CA VAL A 257 -8.00 -2.00 -1.89
C VAL A 257 -8.19 -1.97 -0.37
N PHE A 258 -9.38 -1.58 0.10
CA PHE A 258 -9.74 -1.56 1.53
C PHE A 258 -8.84 -0.67 2.40
N GLY A 259 -8.24 0.38 1.83
CA GLY A 259 -7.24 1.21 2.49
C GLY A 259 -7.81 2.29 3.42
N VAL A 260 -9.12 2.53 3.36
CA VAL A 260 -9.81 3.60 4.10
C VAL A 260 -9.91 3.26 5.58
N LYS A 261 -9.58 4.24 6.41
CA LYS A 261 -9.81 4.24 7.87
C LYS A 261 -10.46 5.55 8.26
N GLU A 262 -11.40 5.52 9.19
CA GLU A 262 -12.16 6.72 9.58
C GLU A 262 -11.26 7.84 10.12
N SER A 263 -10.23 7.49 10.89
CA SER A 263 -9.22 8.43 11.43
C SER A 263 -8.37 9.11 10.35
N LEU A 264 -8.38 8.55 9.13
CA LEU A 264 -7.63 9.02 7.97
C LEU A 264 -8.51 9.81 6.98
N ALA A 265 -9.78 10.05 7.29
CA ALA A 265 -10.66 10.89 6.48
C ALA A 265 -10.55 12.37 6.90
N TYR A 266 -9.94 13.20 6.05
CA TYR A 266 -9.65 14.61 6.33
C TYR A 266 -10.47 15.55 5.44
N ARG A 267 -10.83 16.70 6.00
CA ARG A 267 -11.51 17.75 5.25
C ARG A 267 -10.53 18.50 4.35
N PHE A 268 -10.88 18.61 3.08
CA PHE A 268 -10.21 19.51 2.13
C PHE A 268 -11.08 20.76 1.96
N ASP A 269 -10.67 21.84 2.62
CA ASP A 269 -11.40 23.12 2.59
C ASP A 269 -11.24 23.79 1.25
N ARG A 270 -12.35 24.02 0.53
CA ARG A 270 -12.34 24.71 -0.76
C ARG A 270 -12.30 26.22 -0.57
N HIS A 271 -11.47 26.88 -1.37
CA HIS A 271 -11.25 28.32 -1.39
C HIS A 271 -11.50 28.91 -2.77
N GLU A 272 -11.98 30.14 -2.79
CA GLU A 272 -12.29 30.88 -4.02
C GLU A 272 -11.03 31.34 -4.76
N ALA A 273 -11.16 31.52 -6.07
CA ALA A 273 -10.11 32.10 -6.91
C ALA A 273 -9.61 33.45 -6.38
N GLY A 274 -8.30 33.64 -6.35
CA GLY A 274 -7.64 34.87 -5.91
C GLY A 274 -7.63 35.11 -4.39
N SER A 275 -8.25 34.22 -3.59
CA SER A 275 -8.09 34.24 -2.13
C SER A 275 -6.64 33.96 -1.73
N ALA A 276 -6.22 34.48 -0.58
CA ALA A 276 -4.85 34.33 -0.10
C ALA A 276 -4.67 32.96 0.57
N ALA A 277 -3.69 32.20 0.09
CA ALA A 277 -3.23 30.99 0.75
C ALA A 277 -2.31 31.32 1.95
N PRO A 278 -2.05 30.35 2.85
CA PRO A 278 -1.24 30.59 4.05
C PRO A 278 0.19 31.08 3.77
N ASP A 279 0.77 30.73 2.63
CA ASP A 279 2.09 31.20 2.18
C ASP A 279 2.05 32.54 1.43
N GLY A 280 0.87 33.14 1.28
CA GLY A 280 0.64 34.39 0.58
C GLY A 280 0.41 34.25 -0.93
N ARG A 281 0.51 33.05 -1.52
CA ARG A 281 0.13 32.83 -2.93
C ARG A 281 -1.36 33.09 -3.10
N ARG A 282 -1.75 33.45 -4.33
CA ARG A 282 -3.14 33.68 -4.74
C ARG A 282 -3.42 32.91 -6.02
N PRO A 283 -3.83 31.63 -5.92
CA PRO A 283 -4.18 30.83 -7.09
C PRO A 283 -5.24 31.54 -7.96
N THR A 284 -5.08 31.45 -9.28
CA THR A 284 -6.02 32.08 -10.23
C THR A 284 -7.35 31.31 -10.34
N GLY A 285 -7.32 30.00 -10.08
CA GLY A 285 -8.50 29.15 -9.95
C GLY A 285 -8.87 28.91 -8.49
N THR A 286 -9.93 28.13 -8.28
CA THR A 286 -10.21 27.57 -6.95
C THR A 286 -9.06 26.67 -6.50
N TRP A 287 -8.94 26.51 -5.19
CA TRP A 287 -7.89 25.69 -4.56
C TRP A 287 -8.43 25.12 -3.26
N THR A 288 -7.77 24.09 -2.73
CA THR A 288 -8.15 23.49 -1.44
C THR A 288 -7.05 23.59 -0.40
N SER A 289 -7.39 23.36 0.88
CA SER A 289 -6.39 23.17 1.92
C SER A 289 -6.74 22.03 2.86
N ALA A 290 -5.75 21.27 3.30
CA ALA A 290 -5.88 20.23 4.33
C ALA A 290 -4.80 20.41 5.42
N THR A 291 -5.17 20.15 6.67
CA THR A 291 -4.22 20.05 7.79
C THR A 291 -4.20 18.61 8.30
N PHE A 292 -3.02 18.01 8.33
CA PHE A 292 -2.81 16.63 8.76
C PHE A 292 -1.66 16.58 9.75
N ASP A 293 -1.97 16.38 11.03
CA ASP A 293 -0.93 16.18 12.05
C ASP A 293 -0.57 14.70 12.14
N ILE A 294 0.72 14.42 12.25
CA ILE A 294 1.28 13.07 12.23
C ILE A 294 1.92 12.77 13.58
N VAL A 295 1.57 11.63 14.16
CA VAL A 295 2.13 11.11 15.41
C VAL A 295 2.96 9.87 15.08
N LEU A 296 4.27 9.98 15.22
CA LEU A 296 5.21 8.87 15.00
C LEU A 296 5.43 8.08 16.28
N ARG A 297 5.44 6.77 16.12
CA ARG A 297 5.79 5.81 17.17
C ARG A 297 7.29 5.67 17.25
N ARG A 298 7.84 5.61 18.46
CA ARG A 298 9.25 5.25 18.63
C ARG A 298 9.48 3.79 18.24
N GLU A 299 10.67 3.46 17.75
CA GLU A 299 11.03 2.05 17.57
C GLU A 299 11.09 1.38 18.95
N GLY A 300 10.18 0.44 19.22
CA GLY A 300 10.37 -0.51 20.31
C GLY A 300 11.59 -1.35 19.96
N GLY A 301 12.59 -1.46 20.85
CA GLY A 301 13.98 -1.93 20.67
C GLY A 301 14.28 -3.24 19.90
N GLY A 302 13.68 -3.44 18.74
CA GLY A 302 13.93 -4.48 17.75
C GLY A 302 14.67 -3.89 16.53
N PRO A 303 15.16 -4.76 15.63
CA PRO A 303 15.95 -4.33 14.49
C PRO A 303 15.15 -3.41 13.56
N VAL A 304 15.77 -2.30 13.15
CA VAL A 304 15.30 -1.43 12.08
C VAL A 304 15.10 -2.28 10.83
N THR A 305 13.87 -2.47 10.39
CA THR A 305 13.64 -3.08 9.07
C THR A 305 13.94 -2.01 8.03
N PRO A 306 15.02 -2.15 7.22
CA PRO A 306 15.20 -1.26 6.08
C PRO A 306 13.95 -1.34 5.18
N PRO A 307 13.71 -0.35 4.30
CA PRO A 307 12.62 -0.47 3.33
C PRO A 307 12.71 -1.84 2.65
N ALA A 308 11.58 -2.45 2.34
CA ALA A 308 11.56 -3.47 1.32
C ALA A 308 12.09 -2.80 0.05
N THR A 309 13.38 -2.96 -0.19
CA THR A 309 13.98 -2.63 -1.46
C THR A 309 13.36 -3.62 -2.42
N HIS A 310 12.51 -3.14 -3.32
CA HIS A 310 12.32 -3.88 -4.56
C HIS A 310 13.70 -3.87 -5.22
N PRO A 311 14.38 -5.01 -5.35
CA PRO A 311 15.60 -5.03 -6.11
C PRO A 311 15.24 -4.56 -7.51
N SER A 312 15.84 -3.45 -7.96
CA SER A 312 15.94 -3.27 -9.41
C SER A 312 16.63 -4.53 -9.94
N ALA A 313 16.13 -5.11 -11.01
CA ALA A 313 16.68 -6.34 -11.58
C ALA A 313 18.11 -6.16 -12.16
N LEU A 314 18.83 -5.09 -11.80
CA LEU A 314 20.09 -4.67 -12.40
C LEU A 314 21.31 -4.71 -11.46
N ASP A 315 21.14 -4.84 -10.14
CA ASP A 315 22.31 -4.82 -9.23
C ASP A 315 22.99 -6.18 -9.00
N ASP A 316 22.33 -7.30 -9.31
CA ASP A 316 22.86 -8.66 -9.00
C ASP A 316 23.61 -9.37 -10.15
N CYS A 317 23.87 -8.69 -11.27
CA CYS A 317 24.60 -9.30 -12.40
C CYS A 317 26.11 -8.99 -12.47
N ALA A 318 26.70 -8.28 -11.50
CA ALA A 318 28.09 -7.82 -11.61
C ALA A 318 29.14 -8.55 -10.74
N GLU A 319 28.78 -9.43 -9.80
CA GLU A 319 29.77 -10.06 -8.89
C GLU A 319 29.85 -11.60 -8.96
N ALA A 320 29.64 -12.18 -10.14
CA ALA A 320 29.97 -13.59 -10.40
C ALA A 320 30.71 -13.78 -11.73
N ALA A 321 31.84 -13.09 -11.90
CA ALA A 321 32.82 -13.40 -12.94
C ALA A 321 34.24 -12.95 -12.57
N VAL A 322 34.86 -13.58 -11.57
CA VAL A 322 36.32 -13.80 -11.48
C VAL A 322 36.58 -15.17 -10.87
#